data_AF-A0A9W8ESS8-F1
#
_entry.id   AF-A0A9W8ESS8-F1
#
_cell.length_a   1.000
_cell.length_b   1.000
_cell.length_c   1.000
_cell.angle_alpha   90.00
_cell.angle_beta   90.00
_cell.angle_gamma   90.00
#
_symmetry.space_group_name_H-M   'P 1'
#
loop_
_entity.id
_entity.type
_entity.pdbx_description
1 polymer ?
#
loop_
_entity_poly.entity_id
_entity_poly.type
_entity_poly.pdbx_seq_one_letter_code
_entity_poly.pdbx_strand_id
1 'polypeptide(L)'
;MTDVPLDSPSSYTLSQQPKRPLSSFEQRIHAVATSPYAVLTMSVANLAALTQARKLGRGYPTVISCLGHAGIFAAAAVALQTGDTVNGSALATVWSANWLMFNARKAFTSRRVVPISMVGLVASIGSAYGYQYFVIDQ
;
A
#
# COMPACT_ATOMS: atom_id res chain seq x y z
N MET A 1 -11.05 -8.78 -54.42
CA MET A 1 -10.86 -7.64 -53.51
C MET A 1 -12.09 -7.65 -52.61
N THR A 2 -12.02 -8.40 -51.52
CA THR A 2 -13.12 -8.60 -50.57
C THR A 2 -12.70 -7.94 -49.26
N ASP A 3 -13.37 -6.84 -48.93
CA ASP A 3 -13.18 -6.12 -47.68
C ASP A 3 -13.61 -7.00 -46.51
N VAL A 4 -12.65 -7.32 -45.64
CA VAL A 4 -12.92 -7.93 -44.33
C VAL A 4 -13.22 -6.79 -43.36
N PRO A 5 -14.43 -6.69 -42.77
CA PRO A 5 -14.70 -5.74 -41.72
C PRO A 5 -13.93 -6.17 -40.47
N LEU A 6 -12.91 -5.41 -40.11
CA LEU A 6 -12.00 -5.70 -39.00
C LEU A 6 -12.46 -4.96 -37.73
N ASP A 7 -13.74 -5.11 -37.36
CA ASP A 7 -14.21 -4.69 -36.05
C ASP A 7 -13.98 -5.83 -35.04
N SER A 8 -12.69 -6.10 -34.80
CA SER A 8 -12.27 -6.80 -33.59
C SER A 8 -12.66 -5.90 -32.42
N PRO A 9 -13.58 -6.30 -31.50
CA PRO A 9 -13.88 -5.53 -30.32
C PRO A 9 -12.58 -5.34 -29.57
N SER A 10 -12.05 -4.13 -29.64
CA SER A 10 -10.71 -3.90 -29.18
C SER A 10 -10.72 -3.92 -27.66
N SER A 11 -9.64 -4.41 -27.08
CA SER A 11 -9.50 -4.69 -25.65
C SER A 11 -9.82 -3.50 -24.72
N TYR A 12 -9.97 -2.29 -25.26
CA TYR A 12 -10.42 -1.10 -24.55
C TYR A 12 -11.90 -1.13 -24.09
N THR A 13 -12.81 -1.84 -24.78
CA THR A 13 -14.23 -1.89 -24.37
C THR A 13 -14.50 -2.89 -23.24
N LEU A 14 -13.64 -3.88 -23.03
CA LEU A 14 -13.81 -4.90 -21.98
C LEU A 14 -13.44 -4.38 -20.57
N SER A 15 -12.66 -3.31 -20.49
CA SER A 15 -12.19 -2.73 -19.21
C SER A 15 -13.05 -1.57 -18.68
N GLN A 16 -14.05 -1.14 -19.44
CA GLN A 16 -14.98 -0.09 -19.00
C GLN A 16 -16.28 -0.71 -18.46
N GLN A 17 -16.18 -1.56 -17.43
CA GLN A 17 -17.34 -1.72 -16.56
C GLN A 17 -17.64 -0.35 -15.93
N PRO A 18 -18.90 0.13 -15.98
CA PRO A 18 -19.27 1.35 -15.29
C PRO A 18 -18.97 1.16 -13.79
N LYS A 19 -17.96 1.88 -13.28
CA LYS A 19 -17.59 1.83 -11.86
C LYS A 19 -18.85 2.10 -11.04
N ARG A 20 -19.24 1.13 -10.22
CA ARG A 20 -20.39 1.23 -9.33
C ARG A 20 -20.31 2.55 -8.55
N PRO A 21 -21.42 3.26 -8.31
CA PRO A 21 -21.40 4.41 -7.42
C PRO A 21 -20.83 4.00 -6.06
N LEU A 22 -19.71 4.63 -5.69
CA LEU A 22 -19.01 4.36 -4.43
C LEU A 22 -19.83 4.93 -3.26
N SER A 23 -19.99 4.14 -2.21
CA SER A 23 -20.57 4.64 -0.95
C SER A 23 -19.65 5.71 -0.32
N SER A 24 -20.17 6.53 0.61
CA SER A 24 -19.36 7.56 1.27
C SER A 24 -18.13 6.99 1.99
N PHE A 25 -18.23 5.76 2.51
CA PHE A 25 -17.09 5.06 3.09
C PHE A 25 -16.04 4.72 2.02
N GLU A 26 -16.47 4.14 0.89
CA GLU A 26 -15.59 3.77 -0.21
C GLU A 26 -14.93 4.98 -0.87
N GLN A 27 -15.61 6.11 -0.94
CA GLN A 27 -15.03 7.37 -1.41
C GLN A 27 -13.85 7.82 -0.52
N ARG A 28 -13.99 7.66 0.81
CA ARG A 28 -12.90 7.99 1.75
C ARG A 28 -11.74 7.01 1.61
N ILE A 29 -12.01 5.72 1.46
CA ILE A 29 -10.97 4.70 1.21
C ILE A 29 -10.26 4.98 -0.11
N HIS A 30 -11.02 5.25 -1.17
CA HIS A 30 -10.49 5.59 -2.49
C HIS A 30 -9.59 6.82 -2.42
N ALA A 31 -10.02 7.90 -1.75
CA ALA A 31 -9.22 9.11 -1.59
C ALA A 31 -7.90 8.87 -0.84
N VAL A 32 -7.89 7.97 0.15
CA VAL A 32 -6.66 7.56 0.86
C VAL A 32 -5.78 6.68 -0.02
N ALA A 33 -6.37 5.73 -0.75
CA ALA A 33 -5.64 4.75 -1.55
C ALA A 33 -5.14 5.30 -2.90
N THR A 34 -5.69 6.41 -3.41
CA THR A 34 -5.15 7.14 -4.56
C THR A 34 -4.08 8.16 -4.17
N SER A 35 -3.97 8.49 -2.88
CA SER A 35 -3.03 9.48 -2.39
C SER A 35 -1.62 8.85 -2.22
N PRO A 36 -0.56 9.42 -2.82
CA PRO A 36 0.81 8.93 -2.59
C PRO A 36 1.30 9.24 -1.17
N TYR A 37 0.64 10.15 -0.45
CA TYR A 37 1.06 10.58 0.87
C TYR A 37 0.93 9.48 1.92
N ALA A 38 -0.09 8.60 1.82
CA ALA A 38 -0.28 7.53 2.80
C ALA A 38 0.90 6.54 2.79
N VAL A 39 1.30 6.02 1.64
CA VAL A 39 2.49 5.16 1.52
C VAL A 39 3.80 5.90 1.80
N LEU A 40 3.91 7.19 1.46
CA LEU A 40 5.08 8.00 1.85
C LEU A 40 5.23 8.09 3.36
N THR A 41 4.13 8.23 4.11
CA THR A 41 4.21 8.27 5.58
C THR A 41 4.76 6.96 6.14
N MET A 42 4.45 5.81 5.54
CA MET A 42 5.04 4.52 5.92
C MET A 42 6.53 4.45 5.61
N SER A 43 6.96 5.00 4.48
CA SER A 43 8.37 5.09 4.13
C SER A 43 9.13 5.94 5.15
N VAL A 44 8.63 7.15 5.44
CA VAL A 44 9.21 8.05 6.44
C VAL A 44 9.20 7.41 7.83
N ALA A 45 8.13 6.73 8.23
CA ALA A 45 8.06 6.05 9.52
C ALA A 45 9.13 4.94 9.65
N ASN A 46 9.37 4.17 8.59
CA ASN A 46 10.44 3.18 8.57
C ASN A 46 11.84 3.81 8.60
N LEU A 47 12.05 4.95 7.91
CA LEU A 47 13.30 5.70 7.98
C LEU A 47 13.52 6.31 9.37
N ALA A 48 12.49 6.88 9.99
CA ALA A 48 12.54 7.41 11.35
C ALA A 48 12.91 6.32 12.36
N ALA A 49 12.38 5.11 12.16
CA ALA A 49 12.70 3.94 12.98
C ALA A 49 14.17 3.49 12.87
N LEU A 50 14.93 3.91 11.84
CA LEU A 50 16.35 3.53 11.68
C LEU A 50 17.20 3.97 12.87
N THR A 51 16.95 5.14 13.42
CA THR A 51 17.73 5.68 14.56
C THR A 51 17.61 4.77 15.78
N GLN A 52 16.42 4.24 16.03
CA GLN A 52 16.15 3.32 17.14
C GLN A 52 16.51 1.87 16.82
N ALA A 53 16.38 1.45 15.56
CA ALA A 53 16.82 0.15 15.07
C ALA A 53 18.34 -0.03 15.20
N ARG A 54 19.13 1.02 14.89
CA ARG A 54 20.60 1.03 15.07
C ARG A 54 21.02 0.90 16.53
N LYS A 55 20.21 1.42 17.45
CA LYS A 55 20.43 1.29 18.90
C LYS A 55 19.95 -0.04 19.48
N LEU A 56 19.61 -1.02 18.63
CA LEU A 56 19.03 -2.32 19.04
C LEU A 56 17.81 -2.17 19.94
N GLY A 57 16.97 -1.16 19.68
CA GLY A 57 15.76 -0.90 20.45
C GLY A 57 14.82 -2.12 20.44
N ARG A 58 14.58 -2.72 21.62
CA ARG A 58 13.59 -3.79 21.79
C ARG A 58 12.26 -3.41 21.14
N GLY A 59 11.77 -4.26 20.22
CA GLY A 59 10.49 -4.10 19.53
C GLY A 59 10.53 -3.36 18.19
N TYR A 60 11.65 -2.73 17.83
CA TYR A 60 11.78 -2.03 16.54
C TYR A 60 12.11 -3.01 15.40
N PRO A 61 11.77 -2.64 14.14
CA PRO A 61 12.20 -3.40 12.98
C PRO A 61 13.73 -3.43 12.87
N THR A 62 14.28 -4.44 12.21
CA THR A 62 15.72 -4.47 11.92
C THR A 62 16.08 -3.37 10.91
N VAL A 63 17.34 -2.91 10.91
CA VAL A 63 17.81 -1.89 9.96
C VAL A 63 17.52 -2.28 8.50
N ILE A 64 17.75 -3.55 8.14
CA ILE A 64 17.46 -4.08 6.81
C ILE A 64 15.96 -4.03 6.52
N SER A 65 15.12 -4.40 7.49
CA SER A 65 13.65 -4.33 7.34
C SER A 65 13.20 -2.89 7.14
N CYS A 66 13.71 -1.93 7.92
CA CYS A 66 13.40 -0.51 7.75
C CYS A 66 13.78 0.00 6.35
N LEU A 67 15.01 -0.27 5.89
CA LEU A 67 15.47 0.18 4.57
C LEU A 67 14.67 -0.46 3.43
N GLY A 68 14.45 -1.77 3.50
CA GLY A 68 13.68 -2.50 2.48
C GLY A 68 12.25 -1.99 2.37
N HIS A 69 11.53 -1.88 3.48
CA HIS A 69 10.15 -1.39 3.46
C HIS A 69 10.07 0.10 3.12
N ALA A 70 11.03 0.92 3.57
CA ALA A 70 11.08 2.32 3.15
C ALA A 70 11.23 2.48 1.64
N GLY A 71 12.14 1.71 1.02
CA GLY A 71 12.33 1.72 -0.43
C GLY A 71 11.09 1.25 -1.18
N ILE A 72 10.47 0.17 -0.73
CA ILE A 72 9.29 -0.39 -1.41
C ILE A 72 8.06 0.52 -1.27
N PHE A 73 7.82 1.11 -0.09
CA PHE A 73 6.72 2.08 0.06
C PHE A 73 6.97 3.37 -0.73
N ALA A 74 8.24 3.78 -0.92
CA ALA A 74 8.57 4.87 -1.83
C ALA A 74 8.29 4.48 -3.29
N ALA A 75 8.62 3.26 -3.71
CA ALA A 75 8.29 2.76 -5.05
C ALA A 75 6.76 2.70 -5.28
N ALA A 76 6.00 2.25 -4.28
CA ALA A 76 4.54 2.31 -4.32
C ALA A 76 4.02 3.74 -4.46
N ALA A 77 4.63 4.71 -3.76
CA ALA A 77 4.28 6.13 -3.89
C ALA A 77 4.52 6.66 -5.30
N VAL A 78 5.63 6.27 -5.94
CA VAL A 78 5.93 6.64 -7.33
C VAL A 78 4.88 6.06 -8.28
N ALA A 79 4.49 4.79 -8.12
CA ALA A 79 3.45 4.17 -8.93
C ALA A 79 2.09 4.91 -8.81
N LEU A 80 1.70 5.27 -7.58
CA LEU A 80 0.50 6.08 -7.34
C LEU A 80 0.60 7.48 -7.96
N GLN A 81 1.77 8.11 -7.89
CA GLN A 81 2.01 9.42 -8.47
C GLN A 81 1.94 9.41 -10.00
N THR A 82 2.34 8.31 -10.65
CA THR A 82 2.20 8.12 -12.10
C THR A 82 0.79 7.72 -12.54
N GLY A 83 -0.17 7.63 -11.61
CA GLY A 83 -1.55 7.24 -11.88
C GLY A 83 -1.79 5.73 -11.96
N ASP A 84 -0.77 4.92 -11.67
CA ASP A 84 -0.88 3.45 -11.63
C ASP A 84 -1.36 2.99 -10.25
N THR A 85 -2.66 3.17 -10.04
CA THR A 85 -3.32 2.90 -8.75
C THR A 85 -3.35 1.41 -8.42
N VAL A 86 -3.41 0.56 -9.43
CA VAL A 86 -3.46 -0.91 -9.27
C VAL A 86 -2.12 -1.43 -8.75
N ASN A 87 -1.01 -1.10 -9.40
CA ASN A 87 0.30 -1.57 -8.96
C ASN A 87 0.72 -0.89 -7.64
N GLY A 88 0.43 0.40 -7.48
CA GLY A 88 0.71 1.12 -6.25
C GLY A 88 -0.02 0.54 -5.04
N SER A 89 -1.33 0.26 -5.19
CA SER A 89 -2.14 -0.35 -4.12
C SER A 89 -1.78 -1.80 -3.83
N ALA A 90 -1.45 -2.60 -4.86
CA ALA A 90 -0.97 -3.97 -4.70
C ALA A 90 0.33 -4.02 -3.87
N LEU A 91 1.32 -3.19 -4.25
CA LEU A 91 2.59 -3.08 -3.54
C LEU A 91 2.36 -2.64 -2.10
N ALA A 92 1.57 -1.59 -1.89
CA ALA A 92 1.26 -1.10 -0.55
C ALA A 92 0.62 -2.20 0.33
N THR A 93 -0.30 -2.98 -0.22
CA THR A 93 -1.03 -4.03 0.49
C THR A 93 -0.12 -5.20 0.87
N VAL A 94 0.56 -5.80 -0.11
CA VAL A 94 1.41 -6.98 0.10
C VAL A 94 2.55 -6.65 1.04
N TRP A 95 3.20 -5.49 0.87
CA TRP A 95 4.34 -5.12 1.69
C TRP A 95 3.96 -4.61 3.08
N SER A 96 2.74 -4.10 3.27
CA SER A 96 2.19 -3.87 4.62
C SER A 96 1.95 -5.19 5.36
N ALA A 97 1.37 -6.19 4.70
CA ALA A 97 1.17 -7.52 5.28
C ALA A 97 2.50 -8.18 5.64
N ASN A 98 3.49 -8.10 4.75
CA ASN A 98 4.85 -8.55 5.00
C ASN A 98 5.45 -7.87 6.24
N TRP A 99 5.36 -6.53 6.32
CA TRP A 99 5.86 -5.78 7.47
C TRP A 99 5.23 -6.25 8.78
N LEU A 100 3.91 -6.43 8.80
CA LEU A 100 3.17 -6.90 9.98
C LEU A 100 3.61 -8.31 10.40
N MET A 101 3.74 -9.23 9.45
CA MET A 101 4.15 -10.61 9.74
C MET A 101 5.49 -10.68 10.46
N PHE A 102 6.46 -9.88 10.04
CA PHE A 102 7.82 -9.91 10.60
C PHE A 102 8.01 -9.04 11.85
N ASN A 103 7.24 -7.97 12.01
CA ASN A 103 7.48 -6.95 13.05
C ASN A 103 6.37 -6.85 14.12
N ALA A 104 5.12 -7.22 13.81
CA ALA A 104 4.01 -7.01 14.74
C ALA A 104 4.17 -7.79 16.05
N ARG A 105 4.59 -9.06 15.99
CA ARG A 105 4.84 -9.86 17.19
C ARG A 105 5.89 -9.20 18.10
N LYS A 106 7.00 -8.73 17.53
CA LYS A 106 8.07 -8.05 18.27
C LYS A 106 7.58 -6.75 18.90
N ALA A 107 6.77 -5.99 18.17
CA ALA A 107 6.16 -4.76 18.66
C ALA A 107 5.27 -5.02 19.88
N PHE A 108 4.34 -5.98 19.79
CA PHE A 108 3.46 -6.34 20.92
C PHE A 108 4.23 -6.90 22.11
N THR A 109 5.20 -7.80 21.89
CA THR A 109 6.04 -8.34 22.97
C THR A 109 6.85 -7.24 23.68
N SER A 110 7.25 -6.19 22.96
CA SER A 110 8.01 -5.08 23.55
C SER A 110 7.22 -4.20 24.52
N ARG A 111 5.87 -4.23 24.45
CA ARG A 111 4.96 -3.37 25.24
C ARG A 111 5.28 -1.87 25.15
N ARG A 112 5.91 -1.43 24.05
CA ARG A 112 6.26 -0.02 23.83
C ARG A 112 5.23 0.61 22.90
N VAL A 113 4.81 1.83 23.25
CA VAL A 113 3.77 2.57 22.51
C VAL A 113 4.17 2.80 21.05
N VAL A 114 5.42 3.20 20.78
CA VAL A 114 5.90 3.55 19.44
C VAL A 114 5.86 2.38 18.43
N PRO A 115 6.44 1.20 18.70
CA PRO A 115 6.35 0.10 17.75
C PRO A 115 4.91 -0.44 17.61
N ILE A 116 4.09 -0.36 18.67
CA ILE A 116 2.66 -0.71 18.58
C ILE A 116 1.91 0.30 17.70
N SER A 117 2.20 1.59 17.80
CA SER A 117 1.59 2.60 16.93
C SER A 117 2.02 2.42 15.47
N MET A 118 3.26 1.98 15.20
CA MET A 118 3.67 1.60 13.83
C MET A 118 2.86 0.41 13.31
N VAL A 119 2.58 -0.61 14.14
CA VAL A 119 1.69 -1.72 13.73
C VAL A 119 0.31 -1.19 13.35
N GLY A 120 -0.26 -0.30 14.16
CA GLY A 120 -1.55 0.33 13.86
C GLY A 120 -1.52 1.09 12.54
N LEU A 121 -0.53 1.96 12.35
CA LEU A 121 -0.34 2.72 11.10
C LEU A 121 -0.24 1.78 9.89
N VAL A 122 0.61 0.76 9.96
CA VAL A 122 0.84 -0.17 8.85
C VAL A 122 -0.41 -0.99 8.53
N ALA A 123 -1.11 -1.47 9.57
CA ALA A 123 -2.35 -2.20 9.39
C ALA A 123 -3.46 -1.32 8.78
N SER A 124 -3.67 -0.11 9.31
CA SER A 124 -4.73 0.78 8.81
C SER A 124 -4.54 1.16 7.34
N ILE A 125 -3.32 1.56 6.97
CA ILE A 125 -3.03 1.94 5.60
C ILE A 125 -3.05 0.69 4.69
N GLY A 126 -2.41 -0.40 5.09
CA GLY A 126 -2.42 -1.66 4.33
C GLY A 126 -3.82 -2.20 4.05
N SER A 127 -4.74 -2.11 5.03
CA SER A 127 -6.14 -2.49 4.84
C SER A 127 -6.89 -1.56 3.89
N ALA A 128 -6.63 -0.24 3.93
CA ALA A 128 -7.26 0.71 3.00
C ALA A 128 -6.84 0.45 1.55
N TYR A 129 -5.54 0.23 1.31
CA TYR A 129 -5.04 -0.14 -0.02
C TYR A 129 -5.51 -1.53 -0.45
N GLY A 130 -5.62 -2.48 0.47
CA GLY A 130 -6.16 -3.80 0.16
C GLY A 130 -7.63 -3.75 -0.25
N TYR A 131 -8.44 -2.95 0.44
CA TYR A 131 -9.83 -2.74 0.07
C TYR A 131 -9.95 -2.08 -1.31
N GLN A 132 -9.12 -1.07 -1.60
CA GLN A 132 -9.05 -0.47 -2.93
C GLN A 132 -8.75 -1.51 -4.01
N TYR A 133 -7.70 -2.32 -3.80
CA TYR A 133 -7.25 -3.31 -4.78
C TYR A 133 -8.24 -4.45 -5.01
N PHE A 134 -8.84 -5.01 -3.94
CA PHE A 134 -9.71 -6.18 -4.04
C PHE A 134 -11.20 -5.86 -4.26
N VAL A 135 -11.66 -4.65 -3.96
CA VAL A 135 -13.09 -4.30 -4.00
C VAL A 135 -13.42 -3.18 -4.98
N ILE A 136 -12.55 -2.17 -5.11
CA ILE A 136 -12.86 -0.97 -5.92
C ILE A 136 -12.26 -1.06 -7.32
N ASP A 137 -11.07 -1.65 -7.46
CA ASP A 137 -10.34 -1.75 -8.73
C ASP A 137 -10.51 -3.12 -9.43
N GLN A 138 -11.40 -3.99 -8.93
CA GLN A 138 -11.88 -5.21 -9.60
C GLN A 138 -13.11 -4.89 -10.46
#